data_AF-A0A9P9JHV1-F1
#
_entry.id   AF-A0A9P9JHV1-F1
#
_cell.length_a   1.000
_cell.length_b   1.000
_cell.length_c   1.000
_cell.angle_alpha   90.00
_cell.angle_beta   90.00
_cell.angle_gamma   90.00
#
_symmetry.space_group_name_H-M   'P 1'
#
loop_
_entity.id
_entity.type
_entity.pdbx_description
1 polymer ?
#
loop_
_entity_poly.entity_id
_entity_poly.type
_entity_poly.pdbx_seq_one_letter_code
_entity_poly.pdbx_strand_id
1 'polypeptide(L)'
;MVSTQNILQAILIAAGAAQGMILDEVPLMPRIPSMAKHHEVLRARATMEVDHSLLVKVECLDPSQEILLHDETVAQLSICGGMPGSIEVCNGAPEATTSEVGTAMFVLTTKEAGAFINISKKRWMRCMQAARDQCPTGSLSATCVGGTSFGDLKFTLENPREQDL
;
A
#
# COMPACT_ATOMS: atom_id res chain seq x y z
N MET A 1 -85.71 0.70 -25.95
CA MET A 1 -85.24 1.23 -27.26
C MET A 1 -85.00 2.71 -27.04
N VAL A 2 -83.77 3.19 -26.84
CA VAL A 2 -82.77 3.70 -27.82
C VAL A 2 -81.75 4.41 -26.88
N SER A 3 -80.43 4.52 -27.05
CA SER A 3 -79.42 3.98 -27.95
C SER A 3 -78.08 4.43 -27.35
N THR A 4 -77.08 3.56 -27.43
CA THR A 4 -75.66 3.75 -27.09
C THR A 4 -75.04 4.96 -27.79
N GLN A 5 -74.04 5.61 -27.16
CA GLN A 5 -72.66 5.69 -27.70
C GLN A 5 -71.71 6.47 -26.76
N ASN A 6 -70.86 5.71 -26.07
CA ASN A 6 -69.60 6.16 -25.47
C ASN A 6 -68.53 6.20 -26.56
N ILE A 7 -67.92 7.36 -26.84
CA ILE A 7 -66.55 7.43 -27.39
C ILE A 7 -65.88 8.70 -26.84
N LEU A 8 -64.95 8.53 -25.89
CA LEU A 8 -64.02 9.57 -25.45
C LEU A 8 -62.69 9.34 -26.19
N GLN A 9 -62.36 10.26 -27.11
CA GLN A 9 -61.01 10.54 -27.60
C GLN A 9 -60.75 12.00 -27.21
N ALA A 10 -59.72 12.41 -26.47
CA ALA A 10 -58.26 12.25 -26.55
C ALA A 10 -57.63 13.63 -26.81
N ILE A 11 -56.37 13.76 -26.34
CA ILE A 11 -55.31 14.66 -26.79
C ILE A 11 -55.03 15.92 -25.95
N LEU A 12 -53.87 15.85 -25.30
CA LEU A 12 -53.07 16.93 -24.72
C LEU A 12 -52.62 17.95 -25.78
N ILE A 13 -52.60 19.23 -25.40
CA ILE A 13 -51.69 20.22 -26.00
C ILE A 13 -50.95 20.91 -24.85
N ALA A 14 -49.63 20.75 -24.87
CA ALA A 14 -48.70 21.39 -23.94
C ALA A 14 -48.57 22.89 -24.26
N ALA A 15 -48.66 23.72 -23.22
CA ALA A 15 -48.34 25.14 -23.28
C ALA A 15 -47.35 25.46 -22.16
N GLY A 16 -46.26 26.16 -22.49
CA GLY A 16 -45.37 26.74 -21.49
C GLY A 16 -43.92 26.86 -21.97
N ALA A 17 -43.63 27.91 -22.73
CA ALA A 17 -42.28 28.45 -22.83
C ALA A 17 -41.97 29.25 -21.55
N ALA A 18 -40.75 29.15 -21.02
CA ALA A 18 -39.88 30.30 -20.73
C ALA A 18 -38.67 29.95 -19.84
N GLN A 19 -37.58 30.68 -20.12
CA GLN A 19 -36.47 31.08 -19.25
C GLN A 19 -35.33 30.08 -19.01
N GLY A 20 -34.15 30.54 -19.45
CA GLY A 20 -32.88 29.87 -19.27
C GLY A 20 -32.43 29.83 -17.81
N MET A 21 -31.73 28.75 -17.47
CA MET A 21 -30.90 28.67 -16.28
C MET A 21 -29.45 28.87 -16.71
N ILE A 22 -28.90 30.00 -16.27
CA ILE A 22 -27.47 30.23 -16.16
C ILE A 22 -26.95 29.13 -15.21
N LEU A 23 -26.06 28.27 -15.69
CA LEU A 23 -25.31 27.36 -14.83
C LEU A 23 -24.37 28.22 -13.99
N ASP A 24 -24.64 28.29 -12.69
CA ASP A 24 -23.77 28.90 -11.69
C ASP A 24 -22.31 28.49 -11.92
N GLU A 25 -21.44 29.47 -12.10
CA GLU A 25 -20.01 29.33 -11.87
C GLU A 25 -19.82 28.94 -10.40
N VAL A 26 -19.67 27.64 -10.11
CA VAL A 26 -19.21 27.19 -8.79
C VAL A 26 -17.81 27.77 -8.60
N PRO A 27 -17.59 28.69 -7.63
CA PRO A 27 -16.26 29.18 -7.37
C PRO A 27 -15.43 28.00 -6.89
N LEU A 28 -14.39 27.64 -7.65
CA LEU A 28 -13.35 26.71 -7.22
C LEU A 28 -12.59 27.36 -6.05
N MET A 29 -13.17 27.33 -4.84
CA MET A 29 -12.43 27.67 -3.64
C MET A 29 -11.30 26.65 -3.48
N PRO A 30 -10.05 27.07 -3.27
CA PRO A 30 -8.98 26.15 -2.97
C PRO A 30 -9.36 25.35 -1.73
N ARG A 31 -9.28 24.01 -1.81
CA ARG A 31 -9.40 23.14 -0.62
C ARG A 31 -8.21 23.43 0.28
N ILE A 32 -8.34 24.39 1.19
CA ILE A 32 -7.37 24.58 2.27
C ILE A 32 -7.50 23.33 3.16
N PRO A 33 -6.48 22.45 3.23
CA PRO A 33 -6.54 21.34 4.17
C PRO A 33 -6.62 21.94 5.57
N SER A 34 -7.75 21.79 6.25
CA SER A 34 -7.87 22.23 7.63
C SER A 34 -6.87 21.42 8.47
N MET A 35 -5.96 22.10 9.18
CA MET A 35 -4.98 21.45 10.06
C MET A 35 -5.64 20.46 11.03
N ALA A 36 -6.87 20.75 11.48
CA ALA A 36 -7.68 19.84 12.29
C ALA A 36 -7.91 18.46 11.63
N LYS A 37 -8.41 18.42 10.38
CA LYS A 37 -8.60 17.17 9.63
C LYS A 37 -7.29 16.43 9.37
N HIS A 38 -6.19 17.14 9.14
CA HIS A 38 -4.87 16.50 8.98
C HIS A 38 -4.46 15.77 10.27
N HIS A 39 -4.62 16.42 11.42
CA HIS A 39 -4.26 15.83 12.72
C HIS A 39 -5.17 14.64 13.08
N GLU A 40 -6.45 14.69 12.72
CA GLU A 40 -7.36 13.56 12.89
C GLU A 40 -6.92 12.34 12.07
N VAL A 41 -6.53 12.53 10.80
CA VAL A 41 -6.01 11.44 9.96
C VAL A 41 -4.70 10.87 10.51
N LEU A 42 -3.80 11.71 11.01
CA LEU A 42 -2.56 11.25 11.63
C LEU A 42 -2.83 10.43 12.91
N ARG A 43 -3.76 10.88 13.77
CA ARG A 43 -4.15 10.10 14.95
C ARG A 43 -4.79 8.76 14.57
N ALA A 44 -5.69 8.75 13.59
CA ALA A 44 -6.33 7.54 13.11
C ALA A 44 -5.30 6.52 12.58
N ARG A 45 -4.27 6.99 11.87
CA ARG A 45 -3.15 6.16 11.42
C ARG A 45 -2.30 5.63 12.57
N ALA A 46 -2.04 6.46 13.58
CA ALA A 46 -1.27 6.06 14.76
C ALA A 46 -1.99 4.98 15.59
N THR A 47 -3.32 4.89 15.49
CA THR A 47 -4.13 3.85 16.16
C THR A 47 -4.42 2.63 15.28
N MET A 48 -3.88 2.56 14.06
CA MET A 48 -4.06 1.38 13.21
C MET A 48 -3.27 0.21 13.80
N GLU A 49 -3.96 -0.88 14.09
CA GLU A 49 -3.34 -2.10 14.61
C GLU A 49 -2.44 -2.75 13.55
N VAL A 50 -1.23 -3.12 13.96
CA VAL A 50 -0.25 -3.81 13.13
C VAL A 50 -0.40 -5.32 13.31
N ASP A 51 -0.49 -6.04 12.19
CA ASP A 51 -0.68 -7.50 12.20
C ASP A 51 0.66 -8.21 12.36
N HIS A 52 1.02 -8.54 13.61
CA HIS A 52 2.24 -9.27 13.93
C HIS A 52 2.20 -10.76 13.59
N SER A 53 1.04 -11.33 13.21
CA SER A 53 0.96 -12.75 12.80
C SER A 53 1.73 -13.04 11.51
N LEU A 54 2.18 -11.99 10.81
CA LEU A 54 3.02 -12.07 9.63
C LEU A 54 4.50 -12.30 9.94
N LEU A 55 4.91 -12.25 11.22
CA LEU A 55 6.27 -12.48 11.65
C LEU A 55 6.41 -13.82 12.36
N VAL A 56 7.46 -14.55 12.00
CA VAL A 56 7.96 -15.68 12.79
C VAL A 56 8.92 -15.18 13.87
N LYS A 57 9.84 -14.29 13.49
CA LYS A 57 10.84 -13.67 14.36
C LYS A 57 11.25 -12.33 13.78
N VAL A 58 11.58 -11.38 14.65
CA VAL A 58 12.30 -10.15 14.32
C VAL A 58 13.40 -9.92 15.36
N GLU A 59 14.49 -9.31 14.94
CA GLU A 59 15.66 -9.00 15.75
C GLU A 59 16.19 -7.64 15.32
N CYS A 60 16.25 -6.69 16.26
CA CYS A 60 16.86 -5.39 16.01
C CYS A 60 18.37 -5.56 16.16
N LEU A 61 19.11 -5.40 15.05
CA LEU A 61 20.54 -5.73 15.00
C LEU A 61 21.37 -4.57 15.58
N ASP A 62 21.22 -3.39 15.00
CA ASP A 62 21.83 -2.16 15.48
C ASP A 62 20.83 -1.01 15.38
N PRO A 63 20.19 -0.62 16.49
CA PRO A 63 19.23 0.48 16.54
C PRO A 63 19.82 1.85 16.20
N SER A 64 21.15 1.97 16.18
CA SER A 64 21.89 3.23 15.96
C SER A 64 22.27 3.48 14.50
N GLN A 65 22.18 2.46 13.62
CA GLN A 65 22.44 2.67 12.19
C GLN A 65 21.49 3.71 11.59
N GLU A 66 22.05 4.67 10.84
CA GLU A 66 21.28 5.74 10.22
C GLU A 66 20.66 5.28 8.89
N ILE A 67 19.45 4.73 8.96
CA ILE A 67 18.66 4.34 7.78
C ILE A 67 17.58 5.40 7.52
N LEU A 68 17.70 6.13 6.41
CA LEU A 68 16.72 7.15 6.02
C LEU A 68 15.42 6.51 5.53
N LEU A 69 14.29 6.96 6.07
CA LEU A 69 12.97 6.41 5.73
C LEU A 69 12.66 6.46 4.23
N HIS A 70 13.10 7.51 3.54
CA HIS A 70 12.92 7.62 2.08
C HIS A 70 13.66 6.50 1.35
N ASP A 71 14.94 6.33 1.66
CA ASP A 71 15.81 5.30 1.10
C ASP A 71 15.26 3.91 1.38
N GLU A 72 14.86 3.63 2.62
CA GLU A 72 14.22 2.37 3.01
C GLU A 72 12.96 2.10 2.20
N THR A 73 12.06 3.09 2.09
CA THR A 73 10.79 2.90 1.37
C THR A 73 11.05 2.61 -0.11
N VAL A 74 12.01 3.30 -0.74
CA VAL A 74 12.34 3.08 -2.16
C VAL A 74 13.04 1.72 -2.33
N ALA A 75 13.98 1.35 -1.46
CA ALA A 75 14.64 0.05 -1.49
C ALA A 75 13.62 -1.09 -1.28
N GLN A 76 12.71 -0.94 -0.33
CA GLN A 76 11.62 -1.88 -0.05
C GLN A 76 10.74 -2.11 -1.27
N LEU A 77 10.47 -1.07 -2.06
CA LEU A 77 9.68 -1.15 -3.30
C LEU A 77 10.46 -1.71 -4.50
N SER A 78 11.79 -1.65 -4.43
CA SER A 78 12.70 -2.04 -5.52
C SER A 78 13.12 -3.52 -5.48
N ILE A 79 12.73 -4.27 -4.45
CA ILE A 79 13.02 -5.72 -4.39
C ILE A 79 12.50 -6.43 -5.65
N CYS A 80 13.21 -7.49 -6.06
CA CYS A 80 12.87 -8.28 -7.25
C CYS A 80 12.81 -7.45 -8.56
N GLY A 81 13.66 -6.41 -8.67
CA GLY A 81 13.73 -5.53 -9.83
C GLY A 81 12.59 -4.51 -9.91
N GLY A 82 11.89 -4.29 -8.79
CA GLY A 82 10.64 -3.54 -8.72
C GLY A 82 9.46 -4.46 -9.01
N MET A 83 8.61 -4.72 -8.00
CA MET A 83 7.40 -5.53 -8.16
C MET A 83 6.43 -4.84 -9.15
N PRO A 84 6.18 -5.40 -10.35
CA PRO A 84 5.32 -4.77 -11.35
C PRO A 84 3.85 -4.79 -10.93
N GLY A 85 3.12 -3.73 -11.27
CA GLY A 85 1.66 -3.68 -11.18
C GLY A 85 1.07 -3.91 -9.79
N SER A 86 -0.16 -4.44 -9.76
CA SER A 86 -0.88 -4.81 -8.54
C SER A 86 -0.66 -6.28 -8.21
N ILE A 87 0.04 -6.55 -7.10
CA ILE A 87 0.02 -7.82 -6.34
C ILE A 87 1.02 -8.90 -6.82
N GLU A 88 1.77 -8.71 -7.90
CA GLU A 88 2.59 -9.79 -8.46
C GLU A 88 3.90 -10.06 -7.70
N VAL A 89 4.36 -11.31 -7.86
CA VAL A 89 5.45 -11.97 -7.15
C VAL A 89 6.79 -11.71 -7.84
N CYS A 90 7.89 -12.12 -7.22
CA CYS A 90 9.22 -11.94 -7.79
C CYS A 90 9.38 -12.70 -9.12
N ASN A 91 9.67 -11.95 -10.19
CA ASN A 91 9.88 -12.54 -11.52
C ASN A 91 11.08 -13.47 -11.54
N GLY A 92 10.96 -14.61 -12.23
CA GLY A 92 12.03 -15.58 -12.39
C GLY A 92 12.25 -16.53 -11.20
N ALA A 93 11.37 -16.50 -10.19
CA ALA A 93 11.42 -17.40 -9.04
C ALA A 93 12.82 -17.46 -8.37
N PRO A 94 13.41 -16.31 -7.98
CA PRO A 94 14.74 -16.31 -7.37
C PRO A 94 14.69 -16.84 -5.94
N GLU A 95 15.76 -17.49 -5.47
CA GLU A 95 15.91 -17.89 -4.06
C GLU A 95 16.35 -16.72 -3.17
N ALA A 96 16.96 -15.69 -3.77
CA ALA A 96 17.43 -14.50 -3.11
C ALA A 96 17.25 -13.24 -3.96
N THR A 97 17.04 -12.10 -3.33
CA THR A 97 17.06 -10.80 -4.00
C THR A 97 17.68 -9.76 -3.08
N THR A 98 18.32 -8.76 -3.68
CA THR A 98 18.87 -7.62 -2.97
C THR A 98 18.33 -6.35 -3.60
N SER A 99 18.02 -5.36 -2.78
CA SER A 99 17.78 -4.00 -3.25
C SER A 99 18.52 -3.01 -2.38
N GLU A 100 19.15 -2.04 -3.01
CA GLU A 100 19.93 -1.02 -2.32
C GLU A 100 19.57 0.36 -2.85
N VAL A 101 19.27 1.27 -1.93
CA VAL A 101 19.05 2.68 -2.23
C VAL A 101 19.66 3.48 -1.09
N GLY A 102 20.69 4.26 -1.39
CA GLY A 102 21.27 5.20 -0.41
C GLY A 102 21.71 4.53 0.89
N THR A 103 21.00 4.80 1.99
CA THR A 103 21.28 4.30 3.36
C THR A 103 20.55 2.99 3.68
N ALA A 104 19.82 2.40 2.73
CA ALA A 104 19.03 1.19 2.98
C ALA A 104 19.39 0.10 1.98
N MET A 105 19.81 -1.04 2.52
CA MET A 105 20.00 -2.28 1.77
C MET A 105 19.10 -3.37 2.35
N PHE A 106 18.26 -3.95 1.51
CA PHE A 106 17.51 -5.16 1.81
C PHE A 106 18.18 -6.37 1.18
N VAL A 107 18.35 -7.44 1.96
CA VAL A 107 18.70 -8.76 1.45
C VAL A 107 17.59 -9.73 1.85
N LEU A 108 16.96 -10.35 0.87
CA LEU A 108 15.88 -11.34 1.06
C LEU A 108 16.38 -12.71 0.63
N THR A 109 16.09 -13.73 1.43
CA THR A 109 16.43 -15.12 1.12
C THR A 109 15.32 -16.07 1.56
N THR A 110 15.13 -17.15 0.81
CA THR A 110 14.32 -18.28 1.28
C THR A 110 15.05 -19.01 2.40
N LYS A 111 14.30 -19.43 3.44
CA LYS A 111 14.88 -20.17 4.55
C LYS A 111 15.04 -21.67 4.21
N GLU A 112 14.15 -22.19 3.39
CA GLU A 112 14.10 -23.58 2.97
C GLU A 112 14.83 -23.78 1.63
N ALA A 113 15.72 -24.78 1.59
CA ALA A 113 16.44 -25.12 0.37
C ALA A 113 15.49 -25.57 -0.75
N GLY A 114 15.70 -25.04 -1.96
CA GLY A 114 14.86 -25.30 -3.14
C GLY A 114 13.54 -24.52 -3.16
N ALA A 115 13.28 -23.68 -2.15
CA ALA A 115 12.19 -22.72 -2.19
C ALA A 115 12.62 -21.47 -2.94
N PHE A 116 11.68 -20.87 -3.66
CA PHE A 116 11.87 -19.58 -4.34
C PHE A 116 10.98 -18.52 -3.74
N ILE A 117 11.37 -17.26 -3.86
CA ILE A 117 10.60 -16.12 -3.37
C ILE A 117 9.30 -16.00 -4.16
N ASN A 118 8.18 -16.01 -3.44
CA ASN A 118 6.82 -15.95 -3.97
C ASN A 118 5.95 -15.08 -3.05
N ILE A 119 6.34 -13.82 -2.88
CA ILE A 119 5.66 -12.86 -2.01
C ILE A 119 4.98 -11.77 -2.81
N SER A 120 3.72 -11.46 -2.48
CA SER A 120 3.03 -10.31 -3.05
C SER A 120 3.45 -9.01 -2.37
N LYS A 121 3.42 -7.90 -3.11
CA LYS A 121 3.70 -6.56 -2.59
C LYS A 121 2.94 -6.23 -1.30
N LYS A 122 1.64 -6.58 -1.24
CA LYS A 122 0.81 -6.33 -0.04
C LYS A 122 1.32 -7.09 1.17
N ARG A 123 1.67 -8.38 1.03
CA ARG A 123 2.18 -9.20 2.14
C ARG A 123 3.55 -8.69 2.59
N TRP A 124 4.44 -8.39 1.64
CA TRP A 124 5.75 -7.81 1.92
C TRP A 124 5.66 -6.54 2.74
N MET A 125 4.85 -5.56 2.31
CA MET A 125 4.68 -4.30 3.03
C MET A 125 4.13 -4.48 4.45
N ARG A 126 3.18 -5.41 4.65
CA ARG A 126 2.63 -5.67 5.99
C ARG A 126 3.63 -6.38 6.90
N CYS A 127 4.44 -7.31 6.37
CA CYS A 127 5.52 -7.93 7.16
C CYS A 127 6.57 -6.89 7.57
N MET A 128 6.98 -6.02 6.64
CA MET A 128 7.89 -4.91 6.94
C MET A 128 7.32 -3.96 8.00
N GLN A 129 6.04 -3.62 7.90
CA GLN A 129 5.36 -2.80 8.90
C GLN A 129 5.39 -3.49 10.28
N ALA A 130 5.11 -4.79 10.35
CA ALA A 130 5.20 -5.56 11.60
C ALA A 130 6.62 -5.62 12.16
N ALA A 131 7.64 -5.69 11.31
CA ALA A 131 9.04 -5.67 11.73
C ALA A 131 9.44 -4.28 12.27
N ARG A 132 9.04 -3.19 11.58
CA ARG A 132 9.28 -1.82 12.01
C ARG A 132 8.51 -1.41 13.26
N ASP A 133 7.36 -2.03 13.51
CA ASP A 133 6.64 -1.81 14.77
C ASP A 133 7.43 -2.35 15.98
N GLN A 134 8.18 -3.46 15.82
CA GLN A 134 9.07 -4.00 16.87
C GLN A 134 10.48 -3.38 16.87
N CYS A 135 11.00 -3.00 15.71
CA CYS A 135 12.31 -2.36 15.54
C CYS A 135 12.16 -1.02 14.79
N PRO A 136 11.77 0.07 15.49
CA PRO A 136 11.38 1.34 14.85
C PRO A 136 12.52 2.06 14.11
N THR A 137 13.76 1.84 14.52
CA THR A 137 14.96 2.49 13.96
C THR A 137 16.07 1.47 13.77
N GLY A 138 17.10 1.86 13.00
CA GLY A 138 18.30 1.05 12.80
C GLY A 138 18.08 -0.17 11.92
N SER A 139 19.09 -1.04 11.92
CA SER A 139 19.08 -2.31 11.19
C SER A 139 18.31 -3.39 11.91
N LEU A 140 17.79 -4.33 11.13
CA LEU A 140 17.03 -5.45 11.66
C LEU A 140 17.13 -6.67 10.75
N SER A 141 16.89 -7.84 11.33
CA SER A 141 16.57 -9.06 10.59
C SER A 141 15.18 -9.50 10.98
N ALA A 142 14.39 -9.95 10.01
CA ALA A 142 13.12 -10.58 10.31
C ALA A 142 12.83 -11.77 9.40
N THR A 143 11.89 -12.60 9.83
CA THR A 143 11.37 -13.73 9.07
C THR A 143 9.87 -13.55 8.94
N CYS A 144 9.42 -13.36 7.72
CA CYS A 144 8.01 -13.29 7.37
C CYS A 144 7.45 -14.70 7.27
N VAL A 145 6.23 -14.90 7.79
CA VAL A 145 5.47 -16.13 7.54
C VAL A 145 5.17 -16.23 6.05
N GLY A 146 5.53 -17.34 5.41
CA GLY A 146 5.31 -17.50 3.97
C GLY A 146 6.17 -16.58 3.11
N GLY A 147 5.67 -16.24 1.92
CA GLY A 147 6.38 -15.37 0.97
C GLY A 147 7.41 -16.10 0.11
N THR A 148 7.40 -17.43 0.17
CA THR A 148 8.16 -18.34 -0.68
C THR A 148 7.21 -19.37 -1.30
N SER A 149 7.69 -20.16 -2.24
CA SER A 149 6.94 -21.29 -2.81
C SER A 149 6.52 -22.31 -1.75
N PHE A 150 7.36 -22.49 -0.73
CA PHE A 150 7.07 -23.22 0.49
C PHE A 150 8.02 -22.73 1.61
N GLY A 151 7.51 -22.68 2.85
CA GLY A 151 8.27 -22.19 4.00
C GLY A 151 8.20 -20.66 4.18
N ASP A 152 9.25 -20.07 4.73
CA ASP A 152 9.27 -18.69 5.20
C ASP A 152 10.34 -17.84 4.49
N LEU A 153 10.07 -16.54 4.39
CA LEU A 153 10.98 -15.57 3.79
C LEU A 153 11.77 -14.86 4.89
N LYS A 154 13.10 -14.96 4.84
CA LYS A 154 14.00 -14.19 5.69
C LYS A 154 14.43 -12.91 4.98
N PHE A 155 14.60 -11.83 5.74
CA PHE A 155 15.29 -10.64 5.24
C PHE A 155 16.17 -9.97 6.30
N THR A 156 17.11 -9.16 5.82
CA THR A 156 17.86 -8.17 6.60
C THR A 156 17.68 -6.79 5.98
N LEU A 157 17.73 -5.77 6.83
CA LEU A 157 17.78 -4.36 6.48
C LEU A 157 18.95 -3.73 7.21
N GLU A 158 19.89 -3.16 6.48
CA GLU A 158 21.12 -2.58 7.01
C GLU A 158 21.49 -1.30 6.27
N ASN A 159 22.32 -0.45 6.89
CA ASN A 159 22.99 0.65 6.20
C ASN A 159 24.30 0.14 5.57
N PRO A 160 24.38 0.00 4.22
CA PRO A 160 25.58 -0.51 3.57
C PRO A 160 26.77 0.45 3.69
N ARG A 161 26.53 1.74 3.96
CA ARG A 161 27.59 2.76 4.03
C ARG A 161 28.33 2.80 5.36
N GLU A 162 27.74 2.22 6.41
CA GLU A 162 28.38 2.12 7.73
C GLU A 162 29.20 0.85 7.90
N GLN A 163 29.15 -0.07 6.94
CA GLN A 163 29.93 -1.32 6.95
C GLN A 163 31.40 -1.11 6.53
N ASP A 164 31.73 0.08 6.03
CA ASP A 164 33.06 0.48 5.56
C ASP A 164 33.88 1.29 6.60
N LEU A 165 33.36 1.47 7.82
CA LEU A 165 33.99 2.23 8.92
C LEU A 165 34.51 1.31 10.03
#